data_AF-A0A954I734-F1
#
_entry.id   AF-A0A954I734-F1
#
_cell.length_a   1.000
_cell.length_b   1.000
_cell.length_c   1.000
_cell.angle_alpha   90.00
_cell.angle_beta   90.00
_cell.angle_gamma   90.00
#
_symmetry.space_group_name_H-M   'P 1'
#
loop_
_entity.id
_entity.type
_entity.pdbx_description
1 polymer ?
#
loop_
_entity_poly.entity_id
_entity_poly.type
_entity_poly.pdbx_seq_one_letter_code
_entity_poly.pdbx_strand_id
1 'polypeptide(L)'
;TALEIARAATNAPHVVSHLHAQSGAKLESAETICVRHDRQTIVFGQGDQLAVTRLEGTLPNGRTIQWNTTGVTSIERGGELKSICQQLDQTDGLADFVVGTDGLDAARDDFRAVVDTSLRAARKLHLAGRDQEARAVAERVAQLDAGNIRLTSLMTAINNAADENESAIVRQGPATYKELDPLRNAESRIAILSQRLVRETEDAIRTAKNLATTQPEYALGLLNDIKETIADSKDIGVSPEVRDELGRRVVSAIEVLRNEVAAGEFERRQQAMREATRETQRKMLTEAALDEERLNTLISQVSGLLTRARKGDFNAFEDAESVARNALEMKPGNGTATAALVMSEASGQLSKAYRLVNLRHDRFLETLYQVELSHVPFPDEPPIQYPPADVWRSLTLARKKKYESFILRSEKPAEKWLHQMLDMKVPSEFDYSPEAPLKTILQDLSDHFTLTWGASGAGPGDRFRFTVVYDTFELEDVGVDPEEVMIKDANYGGITLRNALELIFAQTGDPEPLYYMIKNEVLIVTTKAATELPENLPVRVYPVGDLVIPPMSLGGGGGGGLGGGGLGGGGGLGGGGLGGGGQGGGFGGGGGGFGGGGGGFGGGGRRDGGGGGYGG
;
A
#
# COMPACT_ATOMS: atom_id res chain seq x y z
N THR A 1 20.22 -23.47 7.93
CA THR A 1 19.15 -22.92 7.07
C THR A 1 19.43 -21.48 6.63
N ALA A 2 19.30 -20.45 7.48
CA ALA A 2 19.48 -19.05 7.02
C ALA A 2 20.93 -18.71 6.57
N LEU A 3 21.95 -19.19 7.30
CA LEU A 3 23.36 -18.95 6.97
C LEU A 3 23.81 -19.65 5.67
N GLU A 4 23.18 -20.78 5.33
CA GLU A 4 23.46 -21.54 4.11
C GLU A 4 22.84 -20.84 2.89
N ILE A 5 21.61 -20.32 3.01
CA ILE A 5 20.98 -19.48 1.97
C ILE A 5 21.85 -18.24 1.69
N ALA A 6 22.40 -17.59 2.73
CA ALA A 6 23.29 -16.45 2.57
C ALA A 6 24.63 -16.79 1.86
N ARG A 7 25.19 -17.98 2.11
CA ARG A 7 26.38 -18.51 1.38
C ARG A 7 26.04 -18.94 -0.05
N ALA A 8 24.84 -19.46 -0.28
CA ALA A 8 24.37 -19.84 -1.61
C ALA A 8 24.06 -18.63 -2.50
N ALA A 9 23.74 -17.48 -1.92
CA ALA A 9 23.53 -16.23 -2.66
C ALA A 9 24.83 -15.53 -3.11
N THR A 10 25.98 -15.83 -2.49
CA THR A 10 27.25 -15.14 -2.76
C THR A 10 28.09 -15.77 -3.88
N ASN A 11 27.70 -16.94 -4.40
CA ASN A 11 28.44 -17.69 -5.40
C ASN A 11 27.58 -17.91 -6.65
N ALA A 12 27.92 -17.22 -7.74
CA ALA A 12 27.20 -17.34 -9.01
C ALA A 12 27.42 -18.74 -9.64
N PRO A 13 26.38 -19.37 -10.21
CA PRO A 13 26.54 -20.61 -10.97
C PRO A 13 27.30 -20.36 -12.28
N HIS A 14 28.13 -21.32 -12.66
CA HIS A 14 28.73 -21.38 -13.98
C HIS A 14 27.82 -22.15 -14.93
N VAL A 15 27.32 -21.48 -15.95
CA VAL A 15 26.57 -22.12 -17.03
C VAL A 15 27.55 -22.87 -17.94
N VAL A 16 27.22 -24.12 -18.25
CA VAL A 16 27.95 -24.98 -19.20
C VAL A 16 26.95 -25.46 -20.24
N SER A 17 27.29 -25.29 -21.52
CA SER A 17 26.44 -25.65 -22.66
C SER A 17 26.97 -26.90 -23.36
N HIS A 18 26.10 -27.68 -23.99
CA HIS A 18 26.46 -28.87 -24.79
C HIS A 18 27.36 -29.87 -24.05
N LEU A 19 26.99 -30.22 -22.80
CA LEU A 19 27.71 -31.24 -22.04
C LEU A 19 27.56 -32.61 -22.73
N HIS A 20 28.67 -33.27 -23.03
CA HIS A 20 28.67 -34.60 -23.65
C HIS A 20 29.75 -35.51 -23.06
N ALA A 21 29.46 -36.81 -23.01
CA ALA A 21 30.42 -37.84 -22.63
C ALA A 21 31.19 -38.34 -23.86
N GLN A 22 32.52 -38.43 -23.77
CA GLN A 22 33.34 -38.94 -24.88
C GLN A 22 33.18 -40.47 -25.09
N SER A 23 32.49 -41.16 -24.19
CA SER A 23 32.45 -42.62 -24.06
C SER A 23 31.01 -43.13 -23.96
N GLY A 24 30.38 -43.39 -25.12
CA GLY A 24 29.25 -44.31 -25.33
C GLY A 24 27.90 -44.05 -24.63
N ALA A 25 27.84 -43.25 -23.58
CA ALA A 25 26.62 -42.95 -22.83
C ALA A 25 25.89 -41.72 -23.38
N LYS A 26 24.59 -41.84 -23.66
CA LYS A 26 23.72 -40.69 -23.96
C LYS A 26 23.42 -40.00 -22.64
N LEU A 27 23.73 -38.72 -22.53
CA LEU A 27 23.34 -37.89 -21.39
C LEU A 27 21.95 -37.29 -21.67
N GLU A 28 21.01 -37.48 -20.76
CA GLU A 28 19.68 -36.87 -20.81
C GLU A 28 19.74 -35.53 -20.06
N SER A 29 20.29 -34.51 -20.71
CA SER A 29 20.56 -33.20 -20.11
C SER A 29 20.15 -32.05 -21.00
N ALA A 30 19.52 -31.03 -20.41
CA ALA A 30 19.18 -29.80 -21.13
C ALA A 30 20.41 -29.15 -21.79
N GLU A 31 20.16 -28.37 -22.85
CA GLU A 31 21.20 -27.69 -23.65
C GLU A 31 22.21 -26.88 -22.81
N THR A 32 21.76 -26.34 -21.66
CA THR A 32 22.60 -25.62 -20.69
C THR A 32 22.40 -26.14 -19.26
N ILE A 33 23.49 -26.44 -18.56
CA ILE A 33 23.52 -26.91 -17.17
C ILE A 33 24.20 -25.87 -16.27
N CYS A 34 23.65 -25.64 -15.07
CA CYS A 34 24.19 -24.70 -14.08
C CYS A 34 25.05 -25.42 -13.02
N VAL A 35 26.36 -25.48 -13.25
CA VAL A 35 27.35 -26.06 -12.33
C VAL A 35 27.69 -25.05 -11.21
N ARG A 36 27.84 -25.53 -9.98
CA ARG A 36 28.24 -24.72 -8.82
C ARG A 36 29.36 -25.42 -8.05
N HIS A 37 30.12 -24.67 -7.26
CA HIS A 37 31.18 -25.23 -6.40
C HIS A 37 30.66 -25.67 -5.01
N ASP A 38 29.52 -25.13 -4.57
CA ASP A 38 28.96 -25.34 -3.23
C ASP A 38 27.93 -26.48 -3.15
N ARG A 39 27.59 -27.11 -4.28
CA ARG A 39 26.73 -28.29 -4.36
C ARG A 39 27.18 -29.23 -5.48
N GLN A 40 26.89 -30.52 -5.32
CA GLN A 40 27.06 -31.49 -6.40
C GLN A 40 26.02 -31.22 -7.50
N THR A 41 26.42 -31.40 -8.76
CA THR A 41 25.53 -31.33 -9.93
C THR A 41 25.32 -32.76 -10.42
N ILE A 42 24.06 -33.18 -10.54
CA ILE A 42 23.69 -34.50 -11.04
C ILE A 42 23.35 -34.37 -12.52
N VAL A 43 23.71 -35.39 -13.30
CA VAL A 43 23.37 -35.50 -14.72
C VAL A 43 22.93 -36.94 -14.95
N PHE A 44 21.77 -37.11 -15.59
CA PHE A 44 21.21 -38.42 -15.90
C PHE A 44 21.64 -38.87 -17.29
N GLY A 45 21.61 -40.18 -17.55
CA GLY A 45 22.01 -40.73 -18.83
C GLY A 45 21.75 -42.22 -18.94
N GLN A 46 21.73 -42.71 -20.17
CA GLN A 46 21.47 -44.11 -20.51
C GLN A 46 22.67 -44.71 -21.24
N GLY A 47 23.10 -45.90 -20.82
CA GLY A 47 24.22 -46.63 -21.43
C GLY A 47 24.51 -47.95 -20.73
N ASP A 48 25.10 -48.88 -21.46
CA ASP A 48 25.33 -50.28 -21.03
C ASP A 48 26.51 -50.40 -20.05
N GLN A 49 27.46 -49.45 -20.09
CA GLN A 49 28.53 -49.31 -19.08
C GLN A 49 28.84 -47.84 -18.80
N LEU A 50 28.69 -47.42 -17.54
CA LEU A 50 29.00 -46.07 -17.03
C LEU A 50 30.52 -45.84 -16.84
N ALA A 51 31.33 -46.30 -17.79
CA ALA A 51 32.75 -45.92 -17.89
C ALA A 51 32.89 -44.55 -18.58
N VAL A 52 32.13 -43.55 -18.10
CA VAL A 52 32.27 -42.15 -18.54
C VAL A 52 33.67 -41.72 -18.15
N THR A 53 34.60 -41.74 -19.09
CA THR A 53 36.04 -41.52 -18.83
C THR A 53 36.43 -40.04 -18.95
N ARG A 54 35.66 -39.30 -19.76
CA ARG A 54 35.77 -37.85 -19.94
C ARG A 54 34.41 -37.24 -20.26
N LEU A 55 34.12 -36.12 -19.60
CA LEU A 55 33.03 -35.21 -19.92
C LEU A 55 33.62 -33.92 -20.51
N GLU A 56 32.98 -33.38 -21.55
CA GLU A 56 33.37 -32.11 -22.18
C GLU A 56 32.15 -31.18 -22.30
N GLY A 57 32.34 -29.88 -22.10
CA GLY A 57 31.27 -28.88 -22.20
C GLY A 57 31.80 -27.47 -22.41
N THR A 58 30.96 -26.57 -22.92
CA THR A 58 31.37 -25.24 -23.40
C THR A 58 30.86 -24.11 -22.50
N LEU A 59 31.75 -23.23 -22.05
CA LEU A 59 31.37 -22.00 -21.34
C LEU A 59 30.78 -20.94 -22.30
N PRO A 60 29.95 -19.99 -21.81
CA PRO A 60 29.44 -18.85 -22.58
C PRO A 60 30.51 -17.96 -23.26
N ASN A 61 31.77 -18.08 -22.85
CA ASN A 61 32.91 -17.38 -23.47
C ASN A 61 33.62 -18.20 -24.57
N GLY A 62 33.02 -19.31 -25.02
CA GLY A 62 33.56 -20.18 -26.07
C GLY A 62 34.68 -21.12 -25.65
N ARG A 63 35.06 -21.17 -24.37
CA ARG A 63 36.09 -22.10 -23.88
C ARG A 63 35.49 -23.45 -23.50
N THR A 64 36.06 -24.53 -24.02
CA THR A 64 35.75 -25.90 -23.59
C THR A 64 36.40 -26.22 -22.24
N ILE A 65 35.64 -26.81 -21.33
CA ILE A 65 36.12 -27.46 -20.11
C ILE A 65 36.05 -28.97 -20.31
N GLN A 66 37.05 -29.70 -19.81
CA GLN A 66 37.10 -31.16 -19.81
C GLN A 66 37.27 -31.66 -18.37
N TRP A 67 36.47 -32.64 -17.97
CA TRP A 67 36.58 -33.34 -16.68
C TRP A 67 36.98 -34.80 -16.92
N ASN A 68 38.11 -35.22 -16.35
CA ASN A 68 38.52 -36.63 -16.32
C ASN A 68 38.07 -37.25 -14.99
N THR A 69 37.46 -38.43 -15.05
CA THR A 69 36.77 -39.11 -13.94
C THR A 69 37.63 -40.19 -13.29
N THR A 70 38.57 -39.80 -12.43
CA THR A 70 39.39 -40.76 -11.68
C THR A 70 38.71 -41.17 -10.36
N GLY A 71 38.15 -42.38 -10.31
CA GLY A 71 37.55 -42.96 -9.09
C GLY A 71 36.04 -43.15 -9.18
N VAL A 72 35.57 -44.00 -10.10
CA VAL A 72 34.14 -44.32 -10.24
C VAL A 72 33.68 -45.24 -9.10
N THR A 73 32.81 -44.73 -8.23
CA THR A 73 32.10 -45.53 -7.22
C THR A 73 30.70 -45.86 -7.76
N SER A 74 30.47 -47.13 -8.12
CA SER A 74 29.15 -47.59 -8.56
C SER A 74 28.28 -47.95 -7.35
N ILE A 75 27.04 -47.44 -7.31
CA ILE A 75 26.04 -47.75 -6.28
C ILE A 75 24.76 -48.17 -7.00
N GLU A 76 24.30 -49.39 -6.73
CA GLU A 76 23.03 -49.89 -7.25
C GLU A 76 21.86 -49.18 -6.55
N ARG A 77 20.88 -48.70 -7.34
CA ARG A 77 19.72 -47.90 -6.90
C ARG A 77 18.45 -48.38 -7.61
N GLY A 78 17.28 -47.98 -7.13
CA GLY A 78 16.00 -48.56 -7.52
C GLY A 78 15.36 -47.95 -8.77
N GLY A 79 14.08 -48.29 -8.97
CA GLY A 79 13.26 -47.84 -10.11
C GLY A 79 13.09 -46.32 -10.22
N GLU A 80 13.38 -45.56 -9.15
CA GLU A 80 13.34 -44.10 -9.15
C GLU A 80 14.16 -43.48 -10.31
N LEU A 81 15.37 -44.00 -10.56
CA LEU A 81 16.24 -43.48 -11.63
C LEU A 81 15.65 -43.72 -13.02
N LYS A 82 15.00 -44.87 -13.23
CA LYS A 82 14.33 -45.20 -14.49
C LYS A 82 13.16 -44.26 -14.76
N SER A 83 12.37 -43.95 -13.72
CA SER A 83 11.25 -43.00 -13.83
C SER A 83 11.75 -41.59 -14.16
N ILE A 84 12.84 -41.14 -13.52
CA ILE A 84 13.43 -39.81 -13.77
C ILE A 84 14.00 -39.74 -15.19
N CYS A 85 14.81 -40.72 -15.63
CA CYS A 85 15.36 -40.74 -17.00
C CYS A 85 14.25 -40.75 -18.06
N GLN A 86 13.15 -41.49 -17.84
CA GLN A 86 12.02 -41.51 -18.78
C GLN A 86 11.27 -40.17 -18.84
N GLN A 87 11.20 -39.41 -17.74
CA GLN A 87 10.63 -38.06 -17.74
C GLN A 87 11.56 -37.04 -18.43
N LEU A 88 12.87 -37.20 -18.28
CA LEU A 88 13.86 -36.34 -18.93
C LEU A 88 13.92 -36.55 -20.44
N ASP A 89 13.92 -37.80 -20.93
CA ASP A 89 13.86 -38.12 -22.37
C ASP A 89 12.57 -37.59 -23.03
N GLN A 90 11.44 -37.60 -22.30
CA GLN A 90 10.17 -36.98 -22.75
C GLN A 90 10.19 -35.44 -22.81
N THR A 91 11.16 -34.79 -22.14
CA THR A 91 11.19 -33.33 -21.96
C THR A 91 12.50 -32.69 -22.40
N ASP A 92 13.35 -33.43 -23.14
CA ASP A 92 14.67 -33.00 -23.61
C ASP A 92 15.54 -32.43 -22.47
N GLY A 93 15.49 -33.09 -21.30
CA GLY A 93 16.19 -32.71 -20.09
C GLY A 93 15.62 -31.51 -19.32
N LEU A 94 14.52 -30.88 -19.77
CA LEU A 94 13.94 -29.70 -19.12
C LEU A 94 13.25 -29.99 -17.78
N ALA A 95 12.81 -31.23 -17.55
CA ALA A 95 12.17 -31.64 -16.29
C ALA A 95 13.16 -32.07 -15.19
N ASP A 96 14.42 -31.62 -15.20
CA ASP A 96 15.35 -31.92 -14.12
C ASP A 96 15.05 -31.11 -12.85
N PHE A 97 14.40 -31.77 -11.90
CA PHE A 97 14.09 -31.24 -10.56
C PHE A 97 15.13 -31.65 -9.50
N VAL A 98 16.18 -32.39 -9.85
CA VAL A 98 17.07 -33.04 -8.89
C VAL A 98 18.30 -32.19 -8.56
N VAL A 99 18.24 -31.49 -7.43
CA VAL A 99 19.32 -30.62 -6.97
C VAL A 99 20.28 -31.35 -6.02
N GLY A 100 21.35 -31.92 -6.58
CA GLY A 100 22.40 -32.60 -5.81
C GLY A 100 21.94 -33.93 -5.18
N THR A 101 22.81 -34.56 -4.39
CA THR A 101 22.53 -35.85 -3.75
C THR A 101 21.32 -35.80 -2.83
N ASP A 102 21.17 -34.72 -2.08
CA ASP A 102 20.09 -34.55 -1.11
C ASP A 102 18.74 -34.39 -1.83
N GLY A 103 18.73 -33.71 -2.99
CA GLY A 103 17.58 -33.65 -3.89
C GLY A 103 17.25 -35.01 -4.54
N LEU A 104 18.26 -35.84 -4.83
CA LEU A 104 18.05 -37.19 -5.35
C LEU A 104 17.50 -38.14 -4.27
N ASP A 105 18.00 -38.04 -3.04
CA ASP A 105 17.48 -38.78 -1.89
C ASP A 105 16.04 -38.36 -1.57
N ALA A 106 15.70 -37.07 -1.65
CA ALA A 106 14.33 -36.57 -1.53
C ALA A 106 13.42 -37.09 -2.66
N ALA A 107 13.84 -36.99 -3.92
CA ALA A 107 13.10 -37.51 -5.07
C ALA A 107 12.83 -39.02 -4.97
N ARG A 108 13.80 -39.79 -4.46
CA ARG A 108 13.61 -41.22 -4.17
C ARG A 108 12.56 -41.45 -3.09
N ASP A 109 12.59 -40.67 -2.02
CA ASP A 109 11.68 -40.87 -0.89
C ASP A 109 10.24 -40.41 -1.24
N ASP A 110 10.09 -39.40 -2.09
CA ASP A 110 8.81 -39.04 -2.74
C ASP A 110 8.31 -40.15 -3.68
N PHE A 111 9.17 -40.69 -4.55
CA PHE A 111 8.83 -41.84 -5.41
C PHE A 111 8.34 -43.03 -4.59
N ARG A 112 9.04 -43.36 -3.49
CA ARG A 112 8.62 -44.40 -2.54
C ARG A 112 7.27 -44.09 -1.89
N ALA A 113 7.02 -42.84 -1.51
CA ALA A 113 5.73 -42.43 -0.95
C ALA A 113 4.57 -42.57 -1.96
N VAL A 114 4.81 -42.27 -3.25
CA VAL A 114 3.83 -42.48 -4.34
C VAL A 114 3.57 -43.97 -4.55
N VAL A 115 4.61 -44.81 -4.60
CA VAL A 115 4.50 -46.27 -4.73
C VAL A 115 3.75 -46.87 -3.54
N ASP A 116 4.12 -46.56 -2.29
CA ASP A 116 3.45 -47.08 -1.09
C ASP A 116 2.01 -46.55 -0.94
N THR A 117 1.70 -45.36 -1.45
CA THR A 117 0.31 -44.85 -1.50
C THR A 117 -0.53 -45.60 -2.54
N SER A 118 0.04 -45.88 -3.71
CA SER A 118 -0.60 -46.65 -4.78
C SER A 118 -0.84 -48.11 -4.36
N LEU A 119 0.13 -48.74 -3.70
CA LEU A 119 0.00 -50.09 -3.12
C LEU A 119 -1.06 -50.16 -2.01
N ARG A 120 -1.13 -49.14 -1.14
CA ARG A 120 -2.21 -49.03 -0.13
C ARG A 120 -3.59 -48.86 -0.78
N ALA A 121 -3.70 -48.06 -1.84
CA ALA A 121 -4.94 -47.90 -2.60
C ALA A 121 -5.38 -49.21 -3.26
N ALA A 122 -4.47 -49.90 -3.96
CA ALA A 122 -4.73 -51.21 -4.55
C ALA A 122 -5.16 -52.26 -3.51
N ARG A 123 -4.46 -52.33 -2.36
CA ARG A 123 -4.85 -53.22 -1.25
C ARG A 123 -6.23 -52.88 -0.67
N LYS A 124 -6.59 -51.58 -0.57
CA LYS A 124 -7.92 -51.15 -0.12
C LYS A 124 -9.03 -51.53 -1.12
N LEU A 125 -8.75 -51.46 -2.42
CA LEU A 125 -9.69 -51.89 -3.47
C LEU A 125 -9.90 -53.41 -3.44
N HIS A 126 -8.83 -54.19 -3.26
CA HIS A 126 -8.89 -55.64 -3.08
C HIS A 126 -9.71 -56.03 -1.85
N LEU A 127 -9.45 -55.42 -0.68
CA LEU A 127 -10.26 -55.62 0.54
C LEU A 127 -11.72 -55.19 0.41
N ALA A 128 -12.05 -54.38 -0.61
CA ALA A 128 -13.42 -53.96 -0.93
C ALA A 128 -14.07 -54.81 -2.04
N GLY A 129 -13.44 -55.92 -2.48
CA GLY A 129 -13.93 -56.79 -3.55
C GLY A 129 -13.89 -56.15 -4.95
N ARG A 130 -13.10 -55.09 -5.15
CA ARG A 130 -12.94 -54.38 -6.43
C ARG A 130 -11.65 -54.79 -7.12
N ASP A 131 -11.49 -56.09 -7.33
CA ASP A 131 -10.23 -56.72 -7.73
C ASP A 131 -9.72 -56.28 -9.11
N GLN A 132 -10.62 -56.02 -10.06
CA GLN A 132 -10.25 -55.47 -11.37
C GLN A 132 -9.61 -54.07 -11.26
N GLU A 133 -10.09 -53.23 -10.34
CA GLU A 133 -9.51 -51.90 -10.11
C GLU A 133 -8.23 -51.98 -9.28
N ALA A 134 -8.19 -52.88 -8.29
CA ALA A 134 -6.97 -53.17 -7.54
C ALA A 134 -5.83 -53.61 -8.48
N ARG A 135 -6.15 -54.50 -9.44
CA ARG A 135 -5.24 -54.96 -10.48
C ARG A 135 -4.79 -53.83 -11.40
N ALA A 136 -5.71 -53.00 -11.90
CA ALA A 136 -5.36 -51.87 -12.78
C ALA A 136 -4.44 -50.83 -12.10
N VAL A 137 -4.56 -50.64 -10.76
CA VAL A 137 -3.62 -49.81 -9.99
C VAL A 137 -2.27 -50.53 -9.82
N ALA A 138 -2.27 -51.83 -9.50
CA ALA A 138 -1.06 -52.62 -9.33
C ALA A 138 -0.23 -52.72 -10.63
N GLU A 139 -0.87 -52.92 -11.78
CA GLU A 139 -0.21 -52.98 -13.10
C GLU A 139 0.49 -51.65 -13.47
N ARG A 140 -0.04 -50.49 -13.04
CA ARG A 140 0.65 -49.20 -13.18
C ARG A 140 1.88 -49.09 -12.27
N VAL A 141 1.80 -49.61 -11.05
CA VAL A 141 2.98 -49.67 -10.16
C VAL A 141 4.04 -50.61 -10.73
N ALA A 142 3.65 -51.69 -11.42
CA ALA A 142 4.58 -52.60 -12.09
C ALA A 142 5.42 -51.94 -13.20
N GLN A 143 4.85 -50.94 -13.89
CA GLN A 143 5.58 -50.18 -14.92
C GLN A 143 6.67 -49.29 -14.33
N LEU A 144 6.42 -48.75 -13.12
CA LEU A 144 7.32 -47.86 -12.38
C LEU A 144 8.40 -48.63 -11.61
N ASP A 145 8.02 -49.67 -10.87
CA ASP A 145 8.91 -50.46 -10.01
C ASP A 145 8.59 -51.97 -10.10
N ALA A 146 9.05 -52.58 -11.20
CA ALA A 146 8.88 -54.02 -11.46
C ALA A 146 9.63 -54.92 -10.45
N GLY A 147 10.58 -54.38 -9.68
CA GLY A 147 11.36 -55.13 -8.68
C GLY A 147 10.66 -55.26 -7.32
N ASN A 148 9.49 -54.64 -7.13
CA ASN A 148 8.90 -54.48 -5.81
C ASN A 148 8.25 -55.76 -5.24
N ILE A 149 8.87 -56.33 -4.20
CA ILE A 149 8.37 -57.54 -3.51
C ILE A 149 6.94 -57.36 -2.95
N ARG A 150 6.58 -56.13 -2.52
CA ARG A 150 5.23 -55.83 -2.01
C ARG A 150 4.17 -55.82 -3.12
N LEU A 151 4.57 -55.47 -4.34
CA LEU A 151 3.71 -55.51 -5.51
C LEU A 151 3.45 -56.95 -5.94
N THR A 152 4.51 -57.76 -6.05
CA THR A 152 4.39 -59.18 -6.43
C THR A 152 3.48 -59.95 -5.47
N SER A 153 3.62 -59.73 -4.16
CA SER A 153 2.76 -60.36 -3.14
C SER A 153 1.32 -59.82 -3.13
N LEU A 154 1.07 -58.60 -3.60
CA LEU A 154 -0.30 -58.09 -3.78
C LEU A 154 -0.95 -58.65 -5.06
N MET A 155 -0.19 -58.77 -6.15
CA MET A 155 -0.66 -59.36 -7.40
C MET A 155 -1.01 -60.85 -7.25
N THR A 156 -0.25 -61.62 -6.47
CA THR A 156 -0.62 -63.01 -6.15
C THR A 156 -1.88 -63.08 -5.29
N ALA A 157 -2.05 -62.20 -4.28
CA ALA A 157 -3.26 -62.17 -3.47
C ALA A 157 -4.52 -61.83 -4.30
N ILE A 158 -4.44 -60.84 -5.20
CA ILE A 158 -5.53 -60.47 -6.12
C ILE A 158 -5.88 -61.62 -7.08
N ASN A 159 -4.89 -62.39 -7.54
CA ASN A 159 -5.15 -63.54 -8.42
C ASN A 159 -5.75 -64.74 -7.65
N ASN A 160 -5.37 -64.97 -6.39
CA ASN A 160 -5.83 -66.13 -5.61
C ASN A 160 -7.26 -65.95 -5.07
N ALA A 161 -7.72 -64.72 -4.83
CA ALA A 161 -9.07 -64.46 -4.32
C ALA A 161 -10.21 -64.77 -5.31
N ALA A 162 -9.88 -65.17 -6.54
CA ALA A 162 -10.86 -65.60 -7.55
C ALA A 162 -11.42 -67.03 -7.33
N ASP A 163 -10.76 -67.87 -6.53
CA ASP A 163 -10.99 -69.33 -6.51
C ASP A 163 -11.58 -69.91 -5.21
N GLU A 164 -11.75 -69.14 -4.12
CA GLU A 164 -12.20 -69.67 -2.82
C GLU A 164 -13.57 -69.12 -2.37
N ASN A 165 -14.63 -69.91 -2.54
CA ASN A 165 -15.95 -69.59 -1.97
C ASN A 165 -16.84 -70.82 -1.74
N GLU A 166 -16.59 -71.62 -0.69
CA GLU A 166 -17.58 -72.58 -0.17
C GLU A 166 -17.37 -73.02 1.30
N SER A 167 -18.43 -72.93 2.10
CA SER A 167 -18.75 -73.78 3.29
C SER A 167 -17.84 -73.73 4.56
N ALA A 168 -18.35 -73.91 5.79
CA ALA A 168 -19.72 -73.91 6.34
C ALA A 168 -19.70 -73.75 7.89
N ILE A 169 -20.86 -73.43 8.49
CA ILE A 169 -21.08 -73.26 9.94
C ILE A 169 -21.45 -74.61 10.59
N VAL A 170 -20.94 -74.89 11.81
CA VAL A 170 -21.46 -75.99 12.66
C VAL A 170 -21.72 -75.50 14.10
N ARG A 171 -22.96 -75.72 14.57
CA ARG A 171 -23.37 -75.59 15.99
C ARG A 171 -23.34 -76.96 16.65
N GLN A 172 -22.93 -77.04 17.92
CA GLN A 172 -23.08 -78.23 18.76
C GLN A 172 -24.14 -78.02 19.86
N GLY A 173 -24.80 -79.11 20.28
CA GLY A 173 -25.70 -79.18 21.43
C GLY A 173 -25.36 -80.39 22.32
N PRO A 174 -25.66 -80.38 23.63
CA PRO A 174 -25.04 -81.27 24.62
C PRO A 174 -25.93 -82.43 25.12
N ALA A 175 -25.36 -83.35 25.92
CA ALA A 175 -26.07 -84.47 26.55
C ALA A 175 -25.74 -84.69 28.05
N THR A 176 -26.77 -84.47 28.87
CA THR A 176 -27.35 -85.35 29.92
C THR A 176 -26.50 -86.03 31.04
N TYR A 177 -26.92 -85.67 32.27
CA TYR A 177 -26.69 -86.08 33.67
C TYR A 177 -26.45 -87.55 34.12
N LYS A 178 -25.96 -87.70 35.38
CA LYS A 178 -26.20 -88.87 36.27
C LYS A 178 -26.16 -88.52 37.78
N GLU A 179 -26.83 -89.32 38.61
CA GLU A 179 -27.11 -89.17 40.07
C GLU A 179 -26.17 -90.02 41.00
N LEU A 180 -26.22 -90.09 42.36
CA LEU A 180 -27.12 -89.67 43.48
C LEU A 180 -26.34 -89.73 44.83
N ASP A 181 -26.75 -89.06 45.95
CA ASP A 181 -26.56 -89.53 47.38
C ASP A 181 -27.25 -88.61 48.44
N PRO A 182 -27.72 -89.07 49.63
CA PRO A 182 -28.63 -88.30 50.50
C PRO A 182 -28.05 -87.66 51.79
N LEU A 183 -26.72 -87.61 52.02
CA LEU A 183 -26.17 -86.59 52.96
C LEU A 183 -26.42 -85.15 52.44
N ARG A 184 -26.66 -85.04 51.13
CA ARG A 184 -26.93 -83.82 50.39
C ARG A 184 -28.14 -83.01 50.87
N ASN A 185 -28.95 -83.39 51.87
CA ASN A 185 -30.19 -82.64 52.16
C ASN A 185 -30.03 -81.38 53.02
N ALA A 186 -28.92 -81.24 53.77
CA ALA A 186 -28.52 -79.95 54.34
C ALA A 186 -27.72 -79.13 53.31
N GLU A 187 -26.78 -79.81 52.62
CA GLU A 187 -25.99 -79.23 51.54
C GLU A 187 -26.86 -78.76 50.37
N SER A 188 -28.02 -79.36 50.10
CA SER A 188 -28.91 -78.99 48.99
C SER A 188 -29.71 -77.75 49.31
N ARG A 189 -30.04 -77.47 50.58
CA ARG A 189 -30.61 -76.17 50.95
C ARG A 189 -29.57 -75.06 50.78
N ILE A 190 -28.34 -75.31 51.23
CA ILE A 190 -27.21 -74.39 51.03
C ILE A 190 -26.89 -74.24 49.53
N ALA A 191 -26.97 -75.32 48.75
CA ALA A 191 -26.71 -75.33 47.32
C ALA A 191 -27.85 -74.76 46.48
N ILE A 192 -29.12 -74.86 46.91
CA ILE A 192 -30.26 -74.20 46.26
C ILE A 192 -30.20 -72.69 46.53
N LEU A 193 -29.84 -72.28 47.74
CA LEU A 193 -29.61 -70.87 48.07
C LEU A 193 -28.38 -70.30 47.33
N SER A 194 -27.28 -71.05 47.26
CA SER A 194 -26.11 -70.63 46.49
C SER A 194 -26.38 -70.63 44.98
N GLN A 195 -27.09 -71.63 44.43
CA GLN A 195 -27.54 -71.64 43.03
C GLN A 195 -28.47 -70.47 42.73
N ARG A 196 -29.35 -70.09 43.66
CA ARG A 196 -30.20 -68.91 43.52
C ARG A 196 -29.36 -67.63 43.46
N LEU A 197 -28.40 -67.46 44.37
CA LEU A 197 -27.51 -66.31 44.39
C LEU A 197 -26.58 -66.27 43.15
N VAL A 198 -26.05 -67.42 42.71
CA VAL A 198 -25.31 -67.56 41.45
C VAL A 198 -26.17 -67.12 40.27
N ARG A 199 -27.41 -67.60 40.18
CA ARG A 199 -28.32 -67.23 39.09
C ARG A 199 -28.70 -65.75 39.12
N GLU A 200 -28.98 -65.19 40.30
CA GLU A 200 -29.35 -63.78 40.48
C GLU A 200 -28.18 -62.85 40.12
N THR A 201 -26.96 -63.21 40.54
CA THR A 201 -25.73 -62.48 40.16
C THR A 201 -25.41 -62.63 38.67
N GLU A 202 -25.60 -63.80 38.06
CA GLU A 202 -25.44 -64.00 36.61
C GLU A 202 -26.49 -63.24 35.78
N ASP A 203 -27.76 -63.31 36.18
CA ASP A 203 -28.87 -62.61 35.52
C ASP A 203 -28.67 -61.08 35.62
N ALA A 204 -28.13 -60.58 36.72
CA ALA A 204 -27.82 -59.16 36.88
C ALA A 204 -26.52 -58.73 36.19
N ILE A 205 -25.45 -59.55 36.18
CA ILE A 205 -24.26 -59.29 35.34
C ILE A 205 -24.66 -59.22 33.86
N ARG A 206 -25.56 -60.11 33.41
CA ARG A 206 -26.12 -60.07 32.06
C ARG A 206 -26.96 -58.81 31.81
N THR A 207 -27.79 -58.41 32.78
CA THR A 207 -28.64 -57.22 32.68
C THR A 207 -27.81 -55.93 32.68
N ALA A 208 -26.81 -55.82 33.55
CA ALA A 208 -25.84 -54.71 33.57
C ALA A 208 -25.05 -54.63 32.25
N LYS A 209 -24.60 -55.76 31.69
CA LYS A 209 -23.95 -55.79 30.36
C LYS A 209 -24.88 -55.31 29.24
N ASN A 210 -26.16 -55.71 29.25
CA ASN A 210 -27.13 -55.24 28.27
C ASN A 210 -27.42 -53.73 28.41
N LEU A 211 -27.38 -53.19 29.64
CA LEU A 211 -27.64 -51.79 29.94
C LEU A 211 -26.39 -50.90 29.82
N ALA A 212 -25.19 -51.46 29.80
CA ALA A 212 -23.90 -50.76 29.72
C ALA A 212 -23.85 -49.75 28.56
N THR A 213 -24.35 -50.14 27.39
CA THR A 213 -24.33 -49.32 26.17
C THR A 213 -25.32 -48.14 26.22
N THR A 214 -26.44 -48.28 26.93
CA THR A 214 -27.52 -47.26 26.95
C THR A 214 -27.58 -46.42 28.23
N GLN A 215 -27.26 -47.02 29.38
CA GLN A 215 -27.40 -46.43 30.72
C GLN A 215 -26.26 -46.95 31.64
N PRO A 216 -25.00 -46.51 31.39
CA PRO A 216 -23.83 -47.04 32.09
C PRO A 216 -23.83 -46.79 33.60
N GLU A 217 -24.31 -45.63 34.05
CA GLU A 217 -24.39 -45.28 35.48
C GLU A 217 -25.36 -46.20 36.24
N TYR A 218 -26.51 -46.52 35.63
CA TYR A 218 -27.50 -47.43 36.19
C TYR A 218 -26.98 -48.88 36.23
N ALA A 219 -26.28 -49.31 35.18
CA ALA A 219 -25.61 -50.62 35.15
C ALA A 219 -24.52 -50.75 36.23
N LEU A 220 -23.78 -49.67 36.51
CA LEU A 220 -22.82 -49.62 37.62
C LEU A 220 -23.52 -49.64 38.98
N GLY A 221 -24.64 -48.93 39.15
CA GLY A 221 -25.48 -49.00 40.36
C GLY A 221 -25.88 -50.44 40.68
N LEU A 222 -26.55 -51.11 39.73
CA LEU A 222 -27.04 -52.49 39.86
C LEU A 222 -25.95 -53.50 40.30
N LEU A 223 -24.72 -53.35 39.80
CA LEU A 223 -23.60 -54.21 40.20
C LEU A 223 -23.05 -53.90 41.60
N ASN A 224 -23.12 -52.64 42.06
CA ASN A 224 -22.76 -52.29 43.44
C ASN A 224 -23.82 -52.78 44.43
N ASP A 225 -25.12 -52.62 44.11
CA ASP A 225 -26.23 -53.09 44.95
C ASP A 225 -26.15 -54.61 45.18
N ILE A 226 -25.74 -55.37 44.15
CA ILE A 226 -25.55 -56.82 44.26
C ILE A 226 -24.24 -57.20 44.95
N LYS A 227 -23.18 -56.39 44.81
CA LYS A 227 -21.96 -56.56 45.62
C LYS A 227 -22.27 -56.39 47.11
N GLU A 228 -23.12 -55.43 47.47
CA GLU A 228 -23.62 -55.21 48.83
C GLU A 228 -24.49 -56.40 49.28
N THR A 229 -25.44 -56.85 48.44
CA THR A 229 -26.26 -58.05 48.69
C THR A 229 -25.43 -59.32 48.94
N ILE A 230 -24.31 -59.52 48.22
CA ILE A 230 -23.39 -60.64 48.46
C ILE A 230 -22.65 -60.48 49.80
N ALA A 231 -22.25 -59.26 50.17
CA ALA A 231 -21.58 -58.99 51.44
C ALA A 231 -22.50 -59.23 52.64
N ASP A 232 -23.77 -58.85 52.52
CA ASP A 232 -24.81 -58.99 53.55
C ASP A 232 -25.33 -60.44 53.68
N SER A 233 -25.09 -61.32 52.70
CA SER A 233 -25.46 -62.74 52.75
C SER A 233 -24.73 -63.58 53.82
N LYS A 234 -24.01 -62.91 54.75
CA LYS A 234 -23.16 -63.47 55.78
C LYS A 234 -23.90 -64.37 56.78
N ASP A 235 -25.17 -64.04 57.07
CA ASP A 235 -26.00 -64.72 58.06
C ASP A 235 -26.90 -65.83 57.47
N ILE A 236 -26.91 -66.00 56.14
CA ILE A 236 -27.87 -66.87 55.41
C ILE A 236 -27.34 -68.30 55.20
N GLY A 237 -26.13 -68.62 55.69
CA GLY A 237 -25.56 -69.97 55.64
C GLY A 237 -24.96 -70.39 54.29
N VAL A 238 -24.64 -69.43 53.42
CA VAL A 238 -23.93 -69.67 52.15
C VAL A 238 -22.45 -70.00 52.44
N SER A 239 -21.87 -70.95 51.70
CA SER A 239 -20.45 -71.31 51.86
C SER A 239 -19.53 -70.10 51.65
N PRO A 240 -18.41 -69.97 52.40
CA PRO A 240 -17.48 -68.85 52.24
C PRO A 240 -16.87 -68.80 50.83
N GLU A 241 -16.51 -69.95 50.29
CA GLU A 241 -15.83 -70.10 49.00
C GLU A 241 -16.64 -69.52 47.83
N VAL A 242 -17.95 -69.82 47.77
CA VAL A 242 -18.84 -69.33 46.71
C VAL A 242 -19.09 -67.83 46.82
N ARG A 243 -19.11 -67.28 48.05
CA ARG A 243 -19.22 -65.81 48.25
C ARG A 243 -17.97 -65.08 47.78
N ASP A 244 -16.78 -65.60 48.08
CA ASP A 244 -15.52 -65.03 47.60
C ASP A 244 -15.35 -65.18 46.08
N GLU A 245 -15.88 -66.25 45.48
CA GLU A 245 -15.94 -66.42 44.03
C GLU A 245 -16.90 -65.42 43.36
N LEU A 246 -18.13 -65.31 43.85
CA LEU A 246 -19.14 -64.36 43.34
C LEU A 246 -18.71 -62.91 43.56
N GLY A 247 -18.15 -62.57 44.72
CA GLY A 247 -17.61 -61.25 45.01
C GLY A 247 -16.48 -60.87 44.05
N ARG A 248 -15.54 -61.78 43.77
CA ARG A 248 -14.49 -61.57 42.76
C ARG A 248 -15.07 -61.40 41.35
N ARG A 249 -16.09 -62.18 40.97
CA ARG A 249 -16.78 -62.05 39.67
C ARG A 249 -17.48 -60.69 39.51
N VAL A 250 -18.22 -60.24 40.54
CA VAL A 250 -18.92 -58.94 40.50
C VAL A 250 -17.93 -57.78 40.53
N VAL A 251 -16.85 -57.83 41.33
CA VAL A 251 -15.79 -56.82 41.31
C VAL A 251 -15.12 -56.74 39.93
N SER A 252 -14.78 -57.88 39.33
CA SER A 252 -14.24 -57.93 37.97
C SER A 252 -15.21 -57.37 36.93
N ALA A 253 -16.51 -57.66 37.05
CA ALA A 253 -17.54 -57.08 36.17
C ALA A 253 -17.67 -55.55 36.33
N ILE A 254 -17.55 -55.02 37.55
CA ILE A 254 -17.53 -53.57 37.83
C ILE A 254 -16.28 -52.93 37.23
N GLU A 255 -15.10 -53.54 37.35
CA GLU A 255 -13.85 -53.02 36.77
C GLU A 255 -13.90 -52.99 35.24
N VAL A 256 -14.38 -54.07 34.61
CA VAL A 256 -14.60 -54.13 33.15
C VAL A 256 -15.58 -53.03 32.71
N LEU A 257 -16.72 -52.90 33.39
CA LEU A 257 -17.73 -51.89 33.05
C LEU A 257 -17.20 -50.46 33.25
N ARG A 258 -16.48 -50.17 34.35
CA ARG A 258 -15.86 -48.85 34.56
C ARG A 258 -14.86 -48.50 33.47
N ASN A 259 -14.05 -49.47 33.03
CA ASN A 259 -13.09 -49.26 31.94
C ASN A 259 -13.80 -49.01 30.60
N GLU A 260 -14.90 -49.72 30.32
CA GLU A 260 -15.72 -49.52 29.11
C GLU A 260 -16.40 -48.15 29.09
N VAL A 261 -16.94 -47.69 30.23
CA VAL A 261 -17.54 -46.35 30.38
C VAL A 261 -16.51 -45.25 30.21
N ALA A 262 -15.35 -45.37 30.88
CA ALA A 262 -14.25 -44.42 30.76
C ALA A 262 -13.70 -44.36 29.33
N ALA A 263 -13.61 -45.49 28.63
CA ALA A 263 -13.25 -45.55 27.22
C ALA A 263 -14.30 -44.85 26.34
N GLY A 264 -15.60 -45.14 26.51
CA GLY A 264 -16.68 -44.49 25.75
C GLY A 264 -16.82 -42.98 26.01
N GLU A 265 -16.48 -42.49 27.21
CA GLU A 265 -16.38 -41.06 27.49
C GLU A 265 -15.12 -40.42 26.89
N PHE A 266 -14.01 -41.14 26.88
CA PHE A 266 -12.78 -40.69 26.23
C PHE A 266 -13.00 -40.60 24.71
N GLU A 267 -13.62 -41.60 24.10
CA GLU A 267 -13.98 -41.60 22.68
C GLU A 267 -14.96 -40.47 22.32
N ARG A 268 -16.03 -40.26 23.11
CA ARG A 268 -16.95 -39.12 22.90
C ARG A 268 -16.24 -37.77 22.99
N ARG A 269 -15.34 -37.57 23.96
CA ARG A 269 -14.51 -36.35 24.06
C ARG A 269 -13.56 -36.20 22.87
N GLN A 270 -12.92 -37.28 22.43
CA GLN A 270 -12.05 -37.29 21.25
C GLN A 270 -12.83 -36.98 19.96
N GLN A 271 -14.05 -37.49 19.80
CA GLN A 271 -14.91 -37.18 18.66
C GLN A 271 -15.30 -35.70 18.64
N ALA A 272 -15.80 -35.16 19.77
CA ALA A 272 -16.13 -33.74 19.89
C ALA A 272 -14.93 -32.81 19.62
N MET A 273 -13.73 -33.16 20.11
CA MET A 273 -12.50 -32.41 19.81
C MET A 273 -12.15 -32.45 18.32
N ARG A 274 -12.28 -33.61 17.66
CA ARG A 274 -12.04 -33.75 16.21
C ARG A 274 -13.02 -32.95 15.37
N GLU A 275 -14.29 -32.89 15.78
CA GLU A 275 -15.34 -32.10 15.13
C GLU A 275 -15.08 -30.60 15.29
N ALA A 276 -14.83 -30.11 16.51
CA ALA A 276 -14.48 -28.72 16.77
C ALA A 276 -13.21 -28.27 16.01
N THR A 277 -12.21 -29.16 15.90
CA THR A 277 -10.98 -28.91 15.12
C THR A 277 -11.30 -28.78 13.62
N ARG A 278 -12.12 -29.68 13.06
CA ARG A 278 -12.56 -29.62 11.65
C ARG A 278 -13.39 -28.37 11.35
N GLU A 279 -14.29 -27.97 12.25
CA GLU A 279 -15.05 -26.72 12.08
C GLU A 279 -14.15 -25.50 12.09
N THR A 280 -13.17 -25.46 13.01
CA THR A 280 -12.19 -24.37 13.09
C THR A 280 -11.34 -24.29 11.83
N GLN A 281 -10.82 -25.42 11.35
CA GLN A 281 -10.11 -25.52 10.06
C GLN A 281 -10.99 -25.07 8.90
N ARG A 282 -12.27 -25.47 8.87
CA ARG A 282 -13.20 -25.08 7.80
C ARG A 282 -13.47 -23.58 7.79
N LYS A 283 -13.62 -22.94 8.97
CA LYS A 283 -13.78 -21.49 9.11
C LYS A 283 -12.53 -20.74 8.61
N MET A 284 -11.34 -21.16 9.04
CA MET A 284 -10.06 -20.58 8.59
C MET A 284 -9.89 -20.68 7.07
N LEU A 285 -10.24 -21.83 6.47
CA LEU A 285 -10.20 -22.01 5.02
C LEU A 285 -11.22 -21.12 4.27
N THR A 286 -12.43 -20.93 4.81
CA THR A 286 -13.42 -20.01 4.20
C THR A 286 -13.01 -18.55 4.31
N GLU A 287 -12.37 -18.15 5.40
CA GLU A 287 -11.87 -16.79 5.59
C GLU A 287 -10.69 -16.49 4.64
N ALA A 288 -9.71 -17.40 4.57
CA ALA A 288 -8.59 -17.30 3.62
C ALA A 288 -9.06 -17.25 2.16
N ALA A 289 -10.11 -17.99 1.80
CA ALA A 289 -10.71 -17.96 0.47
C ALA A 289 -11.41 -16.63 0.15
N LEU A 290 -12.17 -16.07 1.11
CA LEU A 290 -12.80 -14.75 0.96
C LEU A 290 -11.76 -13.64 0.79
N ASP A 291 -10.65 -13.72 1.52
CA ASP A 291 -9.56 -12.75 1.39
C ASP A 291 -8.79 -12.89 0.08
N GLU A 292 -8.72 -14.09 -0.49
CA GLU A 292 -8.18 -14.30 -1.83
C GLU A 292 -9.14 -13.79 -2.93
N GLU A 293 -10.46 -13.94 -2.77
CA GLU A 293 -11.45 -13.38 -3.69
C GLU A 293 -11.44 -11.84 -3.68
N ARG A 294 -11.34 -11.24 -2.49
CA ARG A 294 -11.14 -9.79 -2.30
C ARG A 294 -9.86 -9.30 -2.97
N LEU A 295 -8.73 -10.00 -2.76
CA LEU A 295 -7.47 -9.67 -3.42
C LEU A 295 -7.60 -9.73 -4.95
N ASN A 296 -8.15 -10.83 -5.49
CA ASN A 296 -8.37 -10.98 -6.94
C ASN A 296 -9.29 -9.89 -7.50
N THR A 297 -10.27 -9.42 -6.73
CA THR A 297 -11.12 -8.28 -7.10
C THR A 297 -10.31 -6.99 -7.21
N LEU A 298 -9.44 -6.69 -6.23
CA LEU A 298 -8.57 -5.50 -6.25
C LEU A 298 -7.56 -5.57 -7.42
N ILE A 299 -6.91 -6.73 -7.65
CA ILE A 299 -5.98 -6.92 -8.77
C ILE A 299 -6.70 -6.78 -10.13
N SER A 300 -7.95 -7.23 -10.24
CA SER A 300 -8.79 -7.03 -11.42
C SER A 300 -9.14 -5.56 -11.64
N GLN A 301 -9.44 -4.81 -10.56
CA GLN A 301 -9.65 -3.36 -10.61
C GLN A 301 -8.40 -2.61 -11.06
N VAL A 302 -7.22 -2.93 -10.51
CA VAL A 302 -5.92 -2.36 -10.95
C VAL A 302 -5.70 -2.64 -12.43
N SER A 303 -5.91 -3.88 -12.90
CA SER A 303 -5.76 -4.25 -14.31
C SER A 303 -6.71 -3.48 -15.23
N GLY A 304 -7.96 -3.28 -14.79
CA GLY A 304 -8.95 -2.45 -15.49
C GLY A 304 -8.56 -0.97 -15.54
N LEU A 305 -8.05 -0.42 -14.43
CA LEU A 305 -7.57 0.95 -14.30
C LEU A 305 -6.36 1.20 -15.22
N LEU A 306 -5.35 0.33 -15.19
CA LEU A 306 -4.20 0.40 -16.11
C LEU A 306 -4.62 0.28 -17.58
N THR A 307 -5.67 -0.50 -17.87
CA THR A 307 -6.23 -0.60 -19.23
C THR A 307 -6.94 0.69 -19.66
N ARG A 308 -7.65 1.39 -18.75
CA ARG A 308 -8.20 2.73 -19.00
C ARG A 308 -7.07 3.76 -19.19
N ALA A 309 -6.05 3.72 -18.34
CA ALA A 309 -4.93 4.64 -18.37
C ALA A 309 -4.16 4.58 -19.70
N ARG A 310 -3.89 3.36 -20.21
CA ARG A 310 -3.29 3.14 -21.55
C ARG A 310 -4.16 3.64 -22.71
N LYS A 311 -5.47 3.85 -22.51
CA LYS A 311 -6.40 4.43 -23.50
C LYS A 311 -6.50 5.96 -23.43
N GLY A 312 -5.73 6.62 -22.55
CA GLY A 312 -5.65 8.09 -22.44
C GLY A 312 -6.22 8.67 -21.14
N ASP A 313 -6.78 7.86 -20.26
CA ASP A 313 -7.28 8.28 -18.94
C ASP A 313 -6.12 8.38 -17.93
N PHE A 314 -5.27 9.40 -18.06
CA PHE A 314 -4.01 9.49 -17.31
C PHE A 314 -4.15 9.47 -15.78
N ASN A 315 -5.29 9.94 -15.26
CA ASN A 315 -5.55 9.93 -13.81
C ASN A 315 -5.73 8.50 -13.28
N ALA A 316 -6.22 7.58 -14.11
CA ALA A 316 -6.41 6.18 -13.73
C ALA A 316 -5.09 5.44 -13.39
N PHE A 317 -3.90 6.01 -13.67
CA PHE A 317 -2.64 5.49 -13.14
C PHE A 317 -2.50 5.74 -11.62
N GLU A 318 -2.91 6.90 -11.13
CA GLU A 318 -2.85 7.25 -9.70
C GLU A 318 -3.95 6.51 -8.92
N ASP A 319 -5.13 6.37 -9.52
CA ASP A 319 -6.18 5.48 -9.00
C ASP A 319 -5.66 4.02 -8.91
N ALA A 320 -5.02 3.49 -9.96
CA ALA A 320 -4.45 2.14 -9.97
C ALA A 320 -3.42 1.93 -8.85
N GLU A 321 -2.55 2.91 -8.64
CA GLU A 321 -1.56 2.92 -7.55
C GLU A 321 -2.25 2.85 -6.17
N SER A 322 -3.29 3.66 -5.95
CA SER A 322 -4.02 3.66 -4.68
C SER A 322 -4.71 2.31 -4.39
N VAL A 323 -5.33 1.69 -5.40
CA VAL A 323 -5.98 0.38 -5.26
C VAL A 323 -4.94 -0.74 -5.07
N ALA A 324 -3.79 -0.66 -5.74
CA ALA A 324 -2.71 -1.62 -5.55
C ALA A 324 -2.06 -1.50 -4.16
N ARG A 325 -1.97 -0.29 -3.59
CA ARG A 325 -1.51 -0.07 -2.22
C ARG A 325 -2.46 -0.70 -1.19
N ASN A 326 -3.77 -0.51 -1.35
CA ASN A 326 -4.79 -1.19 -0.53
C ASN A 326 -4.69 -2.73 -0.62
N ALA A 327 -4.39 -3.28 -1.81
CA ALA A 327 -4.18 -4.72 -1.98
C ALA A 327 -2.93 -5.24 -1.25
N LEU A 328 -1.86 -4.44 -1.21
CA LEU A 328 -0.63 -4.77 -0.48
C LEU A 328 -0.79 -4.64 1.04
N GLU A 329 -1.54 -3.65 1.52
CA GLU A 329 -1.92 -3.50 2.93
C GLU A 329 -2.81 -4.66 3.40
N MET A 330 -3.68 -5.17 2.54
CA MET A 330 -4.54 -6.32 2.84
C MET A 330 -3.76 -7.64 2.99
N LYS A 331 -2.79 -7.92 2.09
CA LYS A 331 -1.89 -9.09 2.22
C LYS A 331 -0.43 -8.67 2.06
N PRO A 332 0.23 -8.19 3.13
CA PRO A 332 1.64 -7.81 3.11
C PRO A 332 2.54 -8.98 2.67
N GLY A 333 3.52 -8.69 1.82
CA GLY A 333 4.44 -9.71 1.28
C GLY A 333 3.88 -10.55 0.13
N ASN A 334 2.61 -10.37 -0.27
CA ASN A 334 2.09 -11.06 -1.46
C ASN A 334 2.74 -10.51 -2.74
N GLY A 335 3.34 -11.40 -3.53
CA GLY A 335 4.04 -11.05 -4.77
C GLY A 335 3.13 -10.42 -5.83
N THR A 336 1.85 -10.81 -5.91
CA THR A 336 0.90 -10.27 -6.90
C THR A 336 0.51 -8.83 -6.58
N ALA A 337 0.22 -8.52 -5.31
CA ALA A 337 -0.07 -7.16 -4.85
C ALA A 337 1.16 -6.25 -5.00
N THR A 338 2.34 -6.75 -4.63
CA THR A 338 3.61 -6.03 -4.80
C THR A 338 3.89 -5.73 -6.28
N ALA A 339 3.71 -6.71 -7.16
CA ALA A 339 3.87 -6.52 -8.60
C ALA A 339 2.84 -5.53 -9.19
N ALA A 340 1.58 -5.57 -8.73
CA ALA A 340 0.55 -4.63 -9.14
C ALA A 340 0.89 -3.18 -8.75
N LEU A 341 1.43 -2.97 -7.54
CA LEU A 341 1.89 -1.65 -7.09
C LEU A 341 3.07 -1.16 -7.96
N VAL A 342 4.13 -1.96 -8.07
CA VAL A 342 5.31 -1.59 -8.88
C VAL A 342 4.93 -1.31 -10.34
N MET A 343 4.03 -2.11 -10.94
CA MET A 343 3.59 -1.91 -12.33
C MET A 343 2.74 -0.65 -12.49
N SER A 344 1.89 -0.29 -11.52
CA SER A 344 1.08 0.92 -11.57
C SER A 344 1.92 2.18 -11.39
N GLU A 345 2.78 2.21 -10.37
CA GLU A 345 3.74 3.30 -10.12
C GLU A 345 4.66 3.50 -11.33
N ALA A 346 5.34 2.44 -11.81
CA ALA A 346 6.28 2.54 -12.93
C ALA A 346 5.59 2.97 -14.24
N SER A 347 4.40 2.45 -14.54
CA SER A 347 3.63 2.85 -15.73
C SER A 347 3.19 4.32 -15.65
N GLY A 348 2.73 4.77 -14.48
CA GLY A 348 2.32 6.14 -14.25
C GLY A 348 3.48 7.13 -14.38
N GLN A 349 4.63 6.84 -13.75
CA GLN A 349 5.81 7.69 -13.85
C GLN A 349 6.40 7.72 -15.26
N LEU A 350 6.43 6.58 -15.97
CA LEU A 350 6.86 6.51 -17.37
C LEU A 350 5.95 7.35 -18.28
N SER A 351 4.62 7.28 -18.10
CA SER A 351 3.66 8.11 -18.83
C SER A 351 3.84 9.60 -18.53
N LYS A 352 4.09 9.97 -17.27
CA LYS A 352 4.38 11.36 -16.87
C LYS A 352 5.68 11.86 -17.54
N ALA A 353 6.73 11.05 -17.55
CA ALA A 353 8.00 11.38 -18.19
C ALA A 353 7.86 11.60 -19.71
N TYR A 354 7.21 10.68 -20.43
CA TYR A 354 6.96 10.85 -21.86
C TYR A 354 6.12 12.09 -22.16
N ARG A 355 5.08 12.39 -21.36
CA ARG A 355 4.29 13.61 -21.54
C ARG A 355 5.12 14.88 -21.37
N LEU A 356 6.03 14.92 -20.39
CA LEU A 356 6.94 16.06 -20.19
C LEU A 356 7.99 16.19 -21.29
N VAL A 357 8.43 15.07 -21.89
CA VAL A 357 9.32 15.08 -23.07
C VAL A 357 8.57 15.63 -24.29
N ASN A 358 7.36 15.15 -24.57
CA ASN A 358 6.56 15.62 -25.71
C ASN A 358 6.20 17.10 -25.55
N LEU A 359 5.68 17.51 -24.39
CA LEU A 359 5.37 18.91 -24.10
C LEU A 359 6.58 19.83 -24.26
N ARG A 360 7.79 19.36 -23.90
CA ARG A 360 9.03 20.11 -24.10
C ARG A 360 9.35 20.26 -25.59
N HIS A 361 9.18 19.22 -26.40
CA HIS A 361 9.37 19.30 -27.85
C HIS A 361 8.35 20.26 -28.49
N ASP A 362 7.07 20.16 -28.13
CA ASP A 362 6.01 21.05 -28.63
C ASP A 362 6.33 22.52 -28.30
N ARG A 363 6.63 22.83 -27.03
CA ARG A 363 6.98 24.19 -26.59
C ARG A 363 8.30 24.69 -27.18
N PHE A 364 9.28 23.81 -27.38
CA PHE A 364 10.52 24.17 -28.07
C PHE A 364 10.27 24.58 -29.52
N LEU A 365 9.44 23.83 -30.26
CA LEU A 365 9.05 24.16 -31.63
C LEU A 365 8.20 25.45 -31.69
N GLU A 366 7.24 25.64 -30.78
CA GLU A 366 6.51 26.91 -30.65
C GLU A 366 7.45 28.10 -30.37
N THR A 367 8.47 27.91 -29.54
CA THR A 367 9.45 28.95 -29.22
C THR A 367 10.31 29.29 -30.43
N LEU A 368 10.78 28.29 -31.18
CA LEU A 368 11.49 28.51 -32.45
C LEU A 368 10.60 29.20 -33.47
N TYR A 369 9.31 28.84 -33.56
CA TYR A 369 8.35 29.53 -34.43
C TYR A 369 8.21 31.01 -34.05
N GLN A 370 8.15 31.37 -32.75
CA GLN A 370 8.13 32.76 -32.30
C GLN A 370 9.43 33.50 -32.62
N VAL A 371 10.59 32.81 -32.57
CA VAL A 371 11.87 33.36 -32.99
C VAL A 371 11.86 33.65 -34.49
N GLU A 372 11.45 32.70 -35.34
CA GLU A 372 11.33 32.91 -36.79
C GLU A 372 10.32 34.02 -37.13
N LEU A 373 9.16 34.05 -36.45
CA LEU A 373 8.16 35.11 -36.61
C LEU A 373 8.72 36.50 -36.26
N SER A 374 9.63 36.58 -35.28
CA SER A 374 10.34 37.81 -34.93
C SER A 374 11.47 38.16 -35.90
N HIS A 375 11.98 37.18 -36.66
CA HIS A 375 12.96 37.40 -37.74
C HIS A 375 12.31 37.82 -39.06
N VAL A 376 10.99 37.58 -39.25
CA VAL A 376 10.24 38.15 -40.38
C VAL A 376 10.29 39.68 -40.26
N PRO A 377 11.00 40.40 -41.15
CA PRO A 377 11.04 41.85 -41.07
C PRO A 377 9.66 42.37 -41.42
N PHE A 378 9.05 43.12 -40.51
CA PHE A 378 7.89 43.92 -40.86
C PHE A 378 8.33 44.92 -41.93
N PRO A 379 7.67 45.00 -43.10
CA PRO A 379 8.00 46.02 -44.08
C PRO A 379 7.78 47.38 -43.43
N ASP A 380 8.73 48.31 -43.60
CA ASP A 380 8.71 49.67 -43.02
C ASP A 380 7.65 50.59 -43.69
N GLU A 381 6.66 49.98 -44.34
CA GLU A 381 5.50 50.58 -44.98
C GLU A 381 4.22 49.91 -44.41
N PRO A 382 3.51 50.53 -43.45
CA PRO A 382 3.82 51.82 -42.83
C PRO A 382 4.94 51.72 -41.78
N PRO A 383 5.74 52.79 -41.59
CA PRO A 383 6.80 52.82 -40.58
C PRO A 383 6.23 52.76 -39.18
N ILE A 384 7.08 52.52 -38.16
CA ILE A 384 6.70 52.51 -36.74
C ILE A 384 5.97 53.80 -36.36
N GLN A 385 4.64 53.76 -36.36
CA GLN A 385 3.80 54.87 -35.96
C GLN A 385 3.76 54.92 -34.44
N TYR A 386 4.65 55.72 -33.86
CA TYR A 386 4.47 56.16 -32.48
C TYR A 386 3.07 56.78 -32.33
N PRO A 387 2.39 56.56 -31.19
CA PRO A 387 1.16 57.29 -30.89
C PRO A 387 1.40 58.79 -31.04
N PRO A 388 0.42 59.56 -31.54
CA PRO A 388 0.59 60.99 -31.78
C PRO A 388 0.97 61.72 -30.48
N ALA A 389 1.59 62.89 -30.61
CA ALA A 389 2.13 63.65 -29.48
C ALA A 389 1.11 63.88 -28.35
N ASP A 390 -0.19 63.97 -28.67
CA ASP A 390 -1.29 64.11 -27.70
C ASP A 390 -1.45 62.88 -26.78
N VAL A 391 -1.18 61.67 -27.28
CA VAL A 391 -1.19 60.44 -26.46
C VAL A 391 0.00 60.45 -25.50
N TRP A 392 1.18 60.84 -25.96
CA TRP A 392 2.35 61.01 -25.08
C TRP A 392 2.14 62.11 -24.05
N ARG A 393 1.54 63.23 -24.45
CA ARG A 393 1.19 64.34 -23.56
C ARG A 393 0.16 63.91 -22.51
N SER A 394 -0.87 63.17 -22.88
CA SER A 394 -1.88 62.67 -21.94
C SER A 394 -1.29 61.64 -20.96
N LEU A 395 -0.43 60.73 -21.43
CA LEU A 395 0.31 59.80 -20.58
C LEU A 395 1.25 60.52 -19.61
N THR A 396 1.98 61.55 -20.06
CA THR A 396 2.87 62.35 -19.20
C THR A 396 2.08 63.15 -18.17
N LEU A 397 0.95 63.75 -18.54
CA LEU A 397 0.06 64.44 -17.59
C LEU A 397 -0.57 63.47 -16.57
N ALA A 398 -1.00 62.29 -17.00
CA ALA A 398 -1.55 61.26 -16.12
C ALA A 398 -0.49 60.69 -15.16
N ARG A 399 0.74 60.47 -15.64
CA ARG A 399 1.88 60.08 -14.80
C ARG A 399 2.24 61.19 -13.82
N LYS A 400 2.33 62.45 -14.27
CA LYS A 400 2.61 63.59 -13.40
C LYS A 400 1.58 63.69 -12.27
N LYS A 401 0.28 63.70 -12.58
CA LYS A 401 -0.80 63.69 -11.56
C LYS A 401 -0.72 62.53 -10.56
N LYS A 402 -0.10 61.40 -10.91
CA LYS A 402 0.03 60.21 -10.05
C LYS A 402 1.37 60.15 -9.29
N TYR A 403 2.42 60.80 -9.77
CA TYR A 403 3.81 60.61 -9.31
C TYR A 403 4.60 61.91 -9.06
N GLU A 404 3.98 63.09 -9.16
CA GLU A 404 4.63 64.41 -8.96
C GLU A 404 5.22 64.61 -7.54
N SER A 405 4.57 64.05 -6.52
CA SER A 405 5.12 63.95 -5.18
C SER A 405 4.62 62.68 -4.50
N PHE A 406 5.52 61.90 -3.89
CA PHE A 406 5.13 60.78 -3.02
C PHE A 406 5.32 61.20 -1.57
N ILE A 407 4.24 61.16 -0.79
CA ILE A 407 4.31 61.29 0.67
C ILE A 407 4.69 59.92 1.21
N LEU A 408 5.75 59.83 2.02
CA LEU A 408 6.24 58.53 2.54
C LEU A 408 5.23 57.83 3.46
N ARG A 409 4.38 58.62 4.13
CA ARG A 409 3.23 58.13 4.90
C ARG A 409 2.08 57.82 3.93
N SER A 410 1.56 56.60 3.96
CA SER A 410 0.35 56.25 3.21
C SER A 410 -0.86 57.01 3.76
N GLU A 411 -1.27 58.08 3.07
CA GLU A 411 -2.54 58.78 3.35
C GLU A 411 -3.70 57.78 3.37
N LYS A 412 -4.52 57.83 4.42
CA LYS A 412 -5.75 57.04 4.45
C LYS A 412 -6.77 57.60 3.45
N PRO A 413 -7.68 56.77 2.90
CA PRO A 413 -8.71 57.25 1.96
C PRO A 413 -9.55 58.42 2.49
N ALA A 414 -9.86 58.43 3.80
CA ALA A 414 -10.57 59.51 4.46
C ALA A 414 -9.76 60.81 4.55
N GLU A 415 -8.46 60.74 4.88
CA GLU A 415 -7.57 61.91 4.93
C GLU A 415 -7.44 62.54 3.54
N LYS A 416 -7.28 61.72 2.50
CA LYS A 416 -7.26 62.16 1.10
C LYS A 416 -8.59 62.79 0.65
N TRP A 417 -9.72 62.32 1.17
CA TRP A 417 -11.03 62.92 0.94
C TRP A 417 -11.16 64.28 1.65
N LEU A 418 -10.74 64.39 2.92
CA LEU A 418 -10.71 65.67 3.65
C LEU A 418 -9.85 66.72 2.93
N HIS A 419 -8.67 66.33 2.42
CA HIS A 419 -7.83 67.24 1.63
C HIS A 419 -8.53 67.76 0.36
N GLN A 420 -9.35 66.93 -0.30
CA GLN A 420 -10.16 67.36 -1.44
C GLN A 420 -11.32 68.28 -1.02
N MET A 421 -11.96 68.03 0.12
CA MET A 421 -13.04 68.89 0.64
C MET A 421 -12.53 70.30 0.98
N LEU A 422 -11.30 70.43 1.49
CA LEU A 422 -10.67 71.73 1.75
C LEU A 422 -10.48 72.60 0.48
N ASP A 423 -10.33 71.98 -0.69
CA ASP A 423 -10.16 72.69 -1.96
C ASP A 423 -11.52 73.06 -2.62
N MET A 424 -12.64 72.60 -2.05
CA MET A 424 -13.99 72.96 -2.50
C MET A 424 -14.38 74.36 -1.99
N LYS A 425 -15.30 75.01 -2.70
CA LYS A 425 -15.78 76.34 -2.32
C LYS A 425 -16.81 76.28 -1.21
N VAL A 426 -16.72 77.22 -0.26
CA VAL A 426 -17.77 77.48 0.73
C VAL A 426 -18.98 78.10 0.02
N PRO A 427 -20.22 77.64 0.25
CA PRO A 427 -21.42 78.24 -0.34
C PRO A 427 -21.60 79.71 0.08
N SER A 428 -22.22 80.51 -0.79
CA SER A 428 -22.57 81.91 -0.49
C SER A 428 -23.65 82.09 0.58
N GLU A 429 -24.22 80.99 1.07
CA GLU A 429 -25.20 80.95 2.16
C GLU A 429 -24.52 81.01 3.55
N PHE A 430 -23.19 80.84 3.61
CA PHE A 430 -22.37 81.02 4.83
C PHE A 430 -21.97 82.49 5.00
N ASP A 431 -22.90 83.30 5.53
CA ASP A 431 -22.71 84.71 5.87
C ASP A 431 -23.20 84.94 7.31
N TYR A 432 -22.26 85.09 8.26
CA TYR A 432 -22.58 85.35 9.67
C TYR A 432 -22.23 86.79 10.03
N SER A 433 -23.23 87.55 10.48
CA SER A 433 -23.07 88.94 10.91
C SER A 433 -23.93 89.23 12.16
N PRO A 434 -23.42 89.97 13.17
CA PRO A 434 -22.08 90.58 13.26
C PRO A 434 -21.03 89.75 14.03
N GLU A 435 -21.44 88.91 14.99
CA GLU A 435 -20.55 88.08 15.83
C GLU A 435 -21.15 86.68 16.02
N ALA A 436 -20.34 85.63 15.86
CA ALA A 436 -20.76 84.24 16.05
C ALA A 436 -19.66 83.37 16.70
N PRO A 437 -20.00 82.38 17.54
CA PRO A 437 -19.01 81.50 18.16
C PRO A 437 -18.31 80.60 17.13
N LEU A 438 -16.99 80.45 17.25
CA LEU A 438 -16.16 79.57 16.41
C LEU A 438 -16.73 78.15 16.31
N LYS A 439 -17.18 77.59 17.44
CA LYS A 439 -17.79 76.27 17.49
C LYS A 439 -19.01 76.11 16.59
N THR A 440 -19.86 77.14 16.48
CA THR A 440 -21.07 77.10 15.64
C THR A 440 -20.68 77.11 14.16
N ILE A 441 -19.80 78.02 13.77
CA ILE A 441 -19.32 78.15 12.37
C ILE A 441 -18.64 76.85 11.91
N LEU A 442 -17.81 76.23 12.76
CA LEU A 442 -17.16 74.96 12.44
C LEU A 442 -18.15 73.78 12.39
N GLN A 443 -19.18 73.76 13.23
CA GLN A 443 -20.24 72.75 13.18
C GLN A 443 -21.08 72.87 11.91
N ASP A 444 -21.54 74.07 11.55
CA ASP A 444 -22.34 74.32 10.35
C ASP A 444 -21.56 73.98 9.07
N LEU A 445 -20.26 74.30 9.02
CA LEU A 445 -19.38 73.85 7.94
C LEU A 445 -19.24 72.33 7.92
N SER A 446 -19.02 71.71 9.09
CA SER A 446 -18.86 70.26 9.24
C SER A 446 -20.09 69.48 8.75
N ASP A 447 -21.29 69.97 9.09
CA ASP A 447 -22.55 69.35 8.72
C ASP A 447 -22.87 69.58 7.24
N HIS A 448 -22.70 70.80 6.71
CA HIS A 448 -22.91 71.07 5.29
C HIS A 448 -21.98 70.26 4.39
N PHE A 449 -20.67 70.20 4.68
CA PHE A 449 -19.74 69.41 3.86
C PHE A 449 -20.01 67.90 3.98
N THR A 450 -20.49 67.43 5.13
CA THR A 450 -20.95 66.04 5.30
C THR A 450 -22.22 65.74 4.50
N LEU A 451 -23.22 66.62 4.55
CA LEU A 451 -24.51 66.46 3.85
C LEU A 451 -24.38 66.59 2.33
N THR A 452 -23.51 67.47 1.84
CA THR A 452 -23.38 67.73 0.40
C THR A 452 -22.41 66.76 -0.29
N TRP A 453 -21.33 66.35 0.40
CA TRP A 453 -20.23 65.59 -0.22
C TRP A 453 -19.79 64.31 0.53
N GLY A 454 -20.32 64.07 1.74
CA GLY A 454 -19.98 62.94 2.61
C GLY A 454 -21.07 61.86 2.68
N ALA A 455 -21.11 61.13 3.79
CA ALA A 455 -21.94 59.94 4.06
C ALA A 455 -23.48 60.14 4.12
N SER A 456 -23.98 61.26 3.62
CA SER A 456 -25.41 61.53 3.41
C SER A 456 -25.69 62.32 2.11
N GLY A 457 -24.68 62.57 1.29
CA GLY A 457 -24.78 63.29 0.02
C GLY A 457 -24.54 62.38 -1.20
N ALA A 458 -25.11 62.74 -2.35
CA ALA A 458 -25.03 61.96 -3.59
C ALA A 458 -23.65 62.01 -4.29
N GLY A 459 -22.57 62.27 -3.55
CA GLY A 459 -21.22 62.52 -4.06
C GLY A 459 -20.24 61.35 -3.85
N PRO A 460 -18.99 61.48 -4.33
CA PRO A 460 -17.97 60.42 -4.20
C PRO A 460 -17.51 60.09 -2.77
N GLY A 461 -18.04 60.79 -1.76
CA GLY A 461 -17.67 60.67 -0.34
C GLY A 461 -18.69 59.98 0.55
N ASP A 462 -19.66 59.24 -0.01
CA ASP A 462 -20.77 58.50 0.65
C ASP A 462 -20.36 57.51 1.78
N ARG A 463 -19.09 57.48 2.18
CA ARG A 463 -18.54 56.65 3.28
C ARG A 463 -17.74 57.45 4.31
N PHE A 464 -17.58 58.76 4.13
CA PHE A 464 -16.74 59.63 4.95
C PHE A 464 -17.54 60.81 5.49
N ARG A 465 -17.15 61.31 6.67
CA ARG A 465 -17.77 62.44 7.34
C ARG A 465 -16.73 63.54 7.54
N PHE A 466 -17.08 64.78 7.22
CA PHE A 466 -16.25 65.90 7.63
C PHE A 466 -16.43 66.03 9.14
N THR A 467 -15.35 65.81 9.90
CA THR A 467 -15.40 65.77 11.37
C THR A 467 -14.32 66.69 11.89
N VAL A 468 -14.75 67.73 12.61
CA VAL A 468 -13.87 68.67 13.29
C VAL A 468 -13.70 68.26 14.74
N VAL A 469 -12.46 68.19 15.20
CA VAL A 469 -12.07 67.86 16.58
C VAL A 469 -11.15 68.95 17.10
N TYR A 470 -11.32 69.34 18.36
CA TYR A 470 -10.43 70.27 19.05
C TYR A 470 -9.33 69.51 19.79
N ASP A 471 -8.09 69.97 19.67
CA ASP A 471 -6.96 69.43 20.41
C ASP A 471 -6.94 69.98 21.84
N THR A 472 -7.79 69.43 22.70
CA THR A 472 -8.06 69.99 24.04
C THR A 472 -6.80 70.18 24.88
N PHE A 473 -5.77 69.34 24.68
CA PHE A 473 -4.51 69.45 25.41
C PHE A 473 -3.73 70.73 25.04
N GLU A 474 -3.51 70.99 23.75
CA GLU A 474 -2.77 72.17 23.28
C GLU A 474 -3.61 73.46 23.44
N LEU A 475 -4.94 73.37 23.30
CA LEU A 475 -5.87 74.50 23.51
C LEU A 475 -5.98 74.90 24.99
N GLU A 476 -5.97 73.93 25.93
CA GLU A 476 -5.97 74.20 27.37
C GLU A 476 -4.65 74.83 27.84
N ASP A 477 -3.49 74.41 27.31
CA ASP A 477 -2.17 74.97 27.67
C ASP A 477 -2.04 76.45 27.25
N VAL A 478 -2.62 76.81 26.10
CA VAL A 478 -2.70 78.21 25.61
C VAL A 478 -3.90 78.97 26.19
N GLY A 479 -4.80 78.30 26.93
CA GLY A 479 -5.93 78.92 27.61
C GLY A 479 -7.05 79.42 26.69
N VAL A 480 -7.26 78.75 25.55
CA VAL A 480 -8.28 79.11 24.54
C VAL A 480 -9.47 78.15 24.63
N ASP A 481 -10.64 78.65 25.05
CA ASP A 481 -11.89 77.89 25.00
C ASP A 481 -12.61 78.11 23.65
N PRO A 482 -12.81 77.08 22.80
CA PRO A 482 -13.53 77.19 21.53
C PRO A 482 -14.99 77.67 21.63
N GLU A 483 -15.60 77.65 22.81
CA GLU A 483 -16.96 78.16 23.07
C GLU A 483 -16.98 79.68 23.32
N GLU A 484 -15.89 80.25 23.86
CA GLU A 484 -15.78 81.69 24.17
C GLU A 484 -15.20 82.51 22.99
N VAL A 485 -14.56 81.85 22.01
CA VAL A 485 -13.98 82.51 20.83
C VAL A 485 -15.07 82.98 19.86
N MET A 486 -15.24 84.30 19.77
CA MET A 486 -16.18 84.98 18.86
C MET A 486 -15.49 85.48 17.59
N ILE A 487 -16.01 85.09 16.42
CA ILE A 487 -15.53 85.51 15.09
C ILE A 487 -16.35 86.71 14.61
N LYS A 488 -15.70 87.66 13.94
CA LYS A 488 -16.30 88.90 13.43
C LYS A 488 -16.36 88.89 11.91
N ASP A 489 -17.49 89.35 11.37
CA ASP A 489 -17.74 89.53 9.94
C ASP A 489 -17.35 88.30 9.08
N ALA A 490 -17.89 87.14 9.43
CA ALA A 490 -17.56 85.85 8.82
C ALA A 490 -18.30 85.63 7.48
N ASN A 491 -17.94 86.41 6.47
CA ASN A 491 -18.38 86.20 5.08
C ASN A 491 -17.28 85.55 4.25
N TYR A 492 -17.41 84.25 4.02
CA TYR A 492 -16.44 83.43 3.27
C TYR A 492 -17.04 82.78 2.03
N GLY A 493 -18.17 83.32 1.52
CA GLY A 493 -18.86 82.80 0.36
C GLY A 493 -17.99 82.80 -0.91
N GLY A 494 -17.84 81.64 -1.54
CA GLY A 494 -17.19 81.50 -2.84
C GLY A 494 -15.66 81.36 -2.84
N ILE A 495 -14.99 81.51 -1.70
CA ILE A 495 -13.58 81.12 -1.51
C ILE A 495 -13.47 79.62 -1.16
N THR A 496 -12.27 79.05 -1.27
CA THR A 496 -11.97 77.67 -0.87
C THR A 496 -12.08 77.50 0.64
N LEU A 497 -12.59 76.36 1.11
CA LEU A 497 -12.71 76.04 2.54
C LEU A 497 -11.36 76.14 3.27
N ARG A 498 -10.26 75.75 2.61
CA ARG A 498 -8.88 75.97 3.04
C ARG A 498 -8.63 77.41 3.49
N ASN A 499 -8.86 78.37 2.59
CA ASN A 499 -8.62 79.78 2.83
C ASN A 499 -9.64 80.36 3.82
N ALA A 500 -10.88 79.86 3.81
CA ALA A 500 -11.90 80.27 4.79
C ALA A 500 -11.47 79.89 6.22
N LEU A 501 -11.01 78.65 6.43
CA LEU A 501 -10.49 78.21 7.72
C LEU A 501 -9.23 78.99 8.14
N GLU A 502 -8.29 79.24 7.22
CA GLU A 502 -7.11 80.08 7.50
C GLU A 502 -7.50 81.51 7.93
N LEU A 503 -8.51 82.11 7.29
CA LEU A 503 -9.01 83.45 7.68
C LEU A 503 -9.80 83.43 8.99
N ILE A 504 -10.57 82.37 9.27
CA ILE A 504 -11.27 82.15 10.54
C ILE A 504 -10.26 82.07 11.68
N PHE A 505 -9.25 81.20 11.57
CA PHE A 505 -8.27 81.00 12.63
C PHE A 505 -7.29 82.17 12.79
N ALA A 506 -7.07 82.97 11.73
CA ALA A 506 -6.32 84.21 11.84
C ALA A 506 -7.00 85.28 12.72
N GLN A 507 -8.31 85.19 12.96
CA GLN A 507 -9.02 86.12 13.86
C GLN A 507 -8.91 85.72 15.35
N THR A 508 -8.54 84.48 15.67
CA THR A 508 -8.54 83.95 17.05
C THR A 508 -7.22 84.24 17.79
N GLY A 509 -6.54 85.32 17.44
CA GLY A 509 -5.10 85.52 17.67
C GLY A 509 -4.63 85.89 19.07
N ASP A 510 -5.50 85.82 20.09
CA ASP A 510 -5.17 86.05 21.50
C ASP A 510 -5.52 84.78 22.30
N PRO A 511 -4.55 84.03 22.89
CA PRO A 511 -3.10 84.29 22.92
C PRO A 511 -2.28 83.75 21.73
N GLU A 512 -2.76 82.77 20.97
CA GLU A 512 -2.09 82.25 19.76
C GLU A 512 -3.10 82.01 18.63
N PRO A 513 -2.80 82.36 17.36
CA PRO A 513 -3.66 81.99 16.23
C PRO A 513 -3.78 80.46 16.12
N LEU A 514 -5.01 79.99 15.98
CA LEU A 514 -5.27 78.58 15.75
C LEU A 514 -4.82 78.16 14.34
N TYR A 515 -4.72 76.85 14.14
CA TYR A 515 -4.48 76.25 12.84
C TYR A 515 -5.18 74.89 12.76
N TYR A 516 -5.22 74.29 11.57
CA TYR A 516 -5.77 72.96 11.38
C TYR A 516 -4.74 71.98 10.82
N MET A 517 -4.88 70.72 11.20
CA MET A 517 -4.16 69.61 10.60
C MET A 517 -5.05 68.39 10.42
N ILE A 518 -4.86 67.65 9.33
CA ILE A 518 -5.59 66.40 9.09
C ILE A 518 -4.73 65.25 9.61
N LYS A 519 -5.24 64.52 10.61
CA LYS A 519 -4.58 63.37 11.24
C LYS A 519 -5.64 62.44 11.81
N ASN A 520 -5.45 61.14 11.66
CA ASN A 520 -6.37 60.12 12.17
C ASN A 520 -7.79 60.24 11.58
N GLU A 521 -7.89 60.61 10.29
CA GLU A 521 -9.16 60.67 9.54
C GLU A 521 -10.12 61.79 10.00
N VAL A 522 -9.66 62.72 10.84
CA VAL A 522 -10.39 63.90 11.29
C VAL A 522 -9.59 65.19 11.02
N LEU A 523 -10.28 66.33 10.99
CA LEU A 523 -9.65 67.65 10.99
C LEU A 523 -9.49 68.09 12.44
N ILE A 524 -8.25 68.19 12.89
CA ILE A 524 -7.89 68.65 14.24
C ILE A 524 -7.62 70.15 14.18
N VAL A 525 -8.34 70.93 15.00
CA VAL A 525 -8.05 72.33 15.29
C VAL A 525 -7.14 72.37 16.51
N THR A 526 -5.97 72.99 16.36
CA THR A 526 -4.89 73.03 17.36
C THR A 526 -4.10 74.33 17.21
N THR A 527 -3.04 74.53 17.99
CA THR A 527 -2.18 75.72 17.90
C THR A 527 -1.28 75.66 16.66
N LYS A 528 -0.82 76.82 16.19
CA LYS A 528 0.12 76.84 15.06
C LYS A 528 1.43 76.13 15.44
N ALA A 529 1.94 76.38 16.65
CA ALA A 529 3.11 75.71 17.21
C ALA A 529 3.02 74.17 17.15
N ALA A 530 1.88 73.59 17.56
CA ALA A 530 1.66 72.14 17.52
C ALA A 530 1.71 71.56 16.09
N THR A 531 1.25 72.30 15.07
CA THR A 531 1.29 71.83 13.68
C THR A 531 2.68 71.88 13.04
N GLU A 532 3.58 72.75 13.53
CA GLU A 532 4.96 72.86 13.03
C GLU A 532 5.92 71.83 13.68
N LEU A 533 5.44 71.01 14.63
CA LEU A 533 6.22 69.93 15.25
C LEU A 533 6.67 68.87 14.20
N PRO A 534 7.92 68.38 14.27
CA PRO A 534 8.46 67.40 13.30
C PRO A 534 7.65 66.11 13.14
N GLU A 535 6.90 65.70 14.17
CA GLU A 535 6.04 64.50 14.14
C GLU A 535 4.73 64.70 13.35
N ASN A 536 4.29 65.96 13.21
CA ASN A 536 3.06 66.34 12.52
C ASN A 536 3.31 66.76 11.06
N LEU A 537 4.55 67.13 10.72
CA LEU A 537 4.94 67.52 9.36
C LEU A 537 5.03 66.32 8.38
N PRO A 538 4.35 66.35 7.21
CA PRO A 538 4.39 65.26 6.24
C PRO A 538 5.66 65.30 5.38
N VAL A 539 6.48 64.24 5.42
CA VAL A 539 7.67 64.12 4.56
C VAL A 539 7.27 63.85 3.11
N ARG A 540 7.54 64.82 2.23
CA ARG A 540 7.33 64.75 0.77
C ARG A 540 8.65 64.44 0.05
N VAL A 541 8.65 63.44 -0.82
CA VAL A 541 9.78 63.09 -1.68
C VAL A 541 9.50 63.52 -3.12
N TYR A 542 10.42 64.29 -3.69
CA TYR A 542 10.38 64.75 -5.08
C TYR A 542 11.40 63.98 -5.93
N PRO A 543 11.00 63.33 -7.03
CA PRO A 543 11.93 62.62 -7.90
C PRO A 543 12.70 63.61 -8.78
N VAL A 544 13.96 63.90 -8.41
CA VAL A 544 14.84 64.85 -9.13
C VAL A 544 15.59 64.24 -10.33
N GLY A 545 15.18 63.08 -10.84
CA GLY A 545 15.94 62.33 -11.85
C GLY A 545 16.27 63.08 -13.13
N ASP A 546 15.41 64.00 -13.56
CA ASP A 546 15.59 64.85 -14.75
C ASP A 546 16.69 65.91 -14.57
N LEU A 547 16.90 66.39 -13.33
CA LEU A 547 17.96 67.35 -12.98
C LEU A 547 19.35 66.71 -12.91
N VAL A 548 19.44 65.38 -12.92
CA VAL A 548 20.70 64.62 -12.80
C VAL A 548 21.14 64.02 -14.15
N ILE A 549 20.47 64.36 -15.25
CA ILE A 549 20.94 64.01 -16.59
C ILE A 549 22.08 64.98 -16.97
N PRO A 550 23.35 64.54 -17.05
CA PRO A 550 24.42 65.41 -17.51
C PRO A 550 24.15 65.82 -18.96
N PRO A 551 24.39 67.10 -19.34
CA PRO A 551 24.24 67.51 -20.72
C PRO A 551 25.19 66.69 -21.59
N MET A 552 24.62 65.84 -22.46
CA MET A 552 25.39 65.11 -23.45
C MET A 552 26.08 66.13 -24.36
N SER A 553 27.40 66.24 -24.24
CA SER A 553 28.19 67.17 -25.03
C SER A 553 28.09 66.78 -26.50
N LEU A 554 27.24 67.49 -27.24
CA LEU A 554 27.07 67.35 -28.69
C LEU A 554 28.26 68.03 -29.39
N GLY A 555 29.45 67.44 -29.21
CA GLY A 555 30.74 68.07 -29.46
C GLY A 555 31.64 67.30 -30.42
N GLY A 556 31.18 67.12 -31.67
CA GLY A 556 32.03 66.97 -32.85
C GLY A 556 32.80 65.65 -33.07
N GLY A 557 32.84 65.22 -34.34
CA GLY A 557 33.75 64.17 -34.82
C GLY A 557 33.07 62.84 -35.11
N GLY A 558 32.90 62.52 -36.40
CA GLY A 558 32.44 61.19 -36.83
C GLY A 558 33.58 60.21 -37.07
N GLY A 559 33.23 58.94 -37.27
CA GLY A 559 34.10 57.96 -37.94
C GLY A 559 34.64 56.82 -37.06
N GLY A 560 33.92 55.69 -37.09
CA GLY A 560 34.48 54.35 -36.97
C GLY A 560 34.98 53.88 -35.60
N GLY A 561 35.14 52.55 -35.46
CA GLY A 561 35.82 51.93 -34.33
C GLY A 561 35.16 50.67 -33.79
N LEU A 562 35.55 49.51 -34.32
CA LEU A 562 35.37 48.25 -33.61
C LEU A 562 36.21 48.22 -32.32
N GLY A 563 35.65 47.64 -31.25
CA GLY A 563 36.35 46.63 -30.43
C GLY A 563 37.24 47.07 -29.25
N GLY A 564 37.23 46.23 -28.21
CA GLY A 564 38.13 46.29 -27.04
C GLY A 564 37.73 47.34 -25.98
N GLY A 565 37.70 47.08 -24.67
CA GLY A 565 38.14 45.92 -23.89
C GLY A 565 39.38 46.25 -23.04
N GLY A 566 39.24 46.41 -21.71
CA GLY A 566 40.40 46.66 -20.85
C GLY A 566 40.14 47.19 -19.43
N LEU A 567 39.95 46.26 -18.47
CA LEU A 567 40.64 46.17 -17.16
C LEU A 567 40.89 47.40 -16.25
N GLY A 568 40.44 47.26 -14.99
CA GLY A 568 41.09 47.80 -13.78
C GLY A 568 40.12 48.40 -12.73
N GLY A 569 40.10 48.00 -11.45
CA GLY A 569 40.77 46.89 -10.75
C GLY A 569 40.68 47.03 -9.21
N GLY A 570 40.90 45.93 -8.46
CA GLY A 570 41.25 45.94 -7.03
C GLY A 570 40.17 45.55 -6.01
N GLY A 571 40.33 44.41 -5.32
CA GLY A 571 39.45 43.96 -4.21
C GLY A 571 39.68 42.50 -3.80
N GLY A 572 40.81 42.22 -3.16
CA GLY A 572 41.39 40.86 -3.09
C GLY A 572 40.86 39.83 -2.07
N LEU A 573 41.29 38.58 -2.32
CA LEU A 573 41.45 37.40 -1.45
C LEU A 573 40.21 36.75 -0.78
N GLY A 574 40.07 35.42 -0.98
CA GLY A 574 39.05 34.65 -0.25
C GLY A 574 38.88 33.13 -0.49
N GLY A 575 39.84 32.41 -1.07
CA GLY A 575 40.01 30.94 -0.87
C GLY A 575 38.90 29.94 -1.29
N GLY A 576 39.03 29.36 -2.50
CA GLY A 576 38.90 27.92 -2.77
C GLY A 576 37.54 27.22 -2.58
N GLY A 577 36.81 26.97 -3.68
CA GLY A 577 35.55 26.21 -3.63
C GLY A 577 34.86 25.87 -4.97
N LEU A 578 35.62 25.56 -6.03
CA LEU A 578 35.09 24.96 -7.27
C LEU A 578 36.02 23.80 -7.70
N GLY A 579 35.57 22.69 -8.28
CA GLY A 579 34.25 22.42 -8.85
C GLY A 579 34.26 22.58 -10.37
N GLY A 580 34.40 21.46 -11.10
CA GLY A 580 34.14 21.43 -12.55
C GLY A 580 35.32 20.98 -13.42
N GLY A 581 35.16 19.82 -14.03
CA GLY A 581 35.95 19.29 -15.14
C GLY A 581 35.60 17.81 -15.32
N GLY A 582 34.95 17.35 -16.39
CA GLY A 582 34.57 17.99 -17.64
C GLY A 582 34.76 16.98 -18.78
N GLN A 583 34.07 17.16 -19.92
CA GLN A 583 34.18 16.34 -21.15
C GLN A 583 33.48 14.96 -21.10
N GLY A 584 32.59 14.56 -22.01
CA GLY A 584 31.94 15.28 -23.12
C GLY A 584 32.20 14.63 -24.49
N GLY A 585 31.14 14.07 -25.10
CA GLY A 585 31.15 13.45 -26.44
C GLY A 585 30.58 12.02 -26.41
N GLY A 586 29.74 11.58 -27.36
CA GLY A 586 29.10 12.31 -28.47
C GLY A 586 27.94 11.49 -29.05
N PHE A 587 26.99 12.17 -29.71
CA PHE A 587 25.88 11.51 -30.41
C PHE A 587 26.36 10.91 -31.73
N GLY A 588 25.96 9.66 -32.01
CA GLY A 588 26.08 9.01 -33.31
C GLY A 588 24.82 8.19 -33.58
N GLY A 589 24.08 8.52 -34.63
CA GLY A 589 22.79 7.90 -34.94
C GLY A 589 22.90 6.64 -35.80
N GLY A 590 21.85 5.82 -35.77
CA GLY A 590 21.67 4.68 -36.67
C GLY A 590 20.19 4.28 -36.69
N GLY A 591 19.49 4.62 -37.78
CA GLY A 591 18.07 4.32 -37.94
C GLY A 591 17.81 2.99 -38.67
N GLY A 592 16.61 2.45 -38.48
CA GLY A 592 16.12 1.22 -39.12
C GLY A 592 15.33 0.36 -38.13
N GLY A 593 14.13 -0.13 -38.44
CA GLY A 593 13.31 0.11 -39.62
C GLY A 593 11.87 -0.39 -39.37
N PHE A 594 10.90 0.15 -40.11
CA PHE A 594 9.52 -0.30 -40.04
C PHE A 594 9.32 -1.63 -40.78
N GLY A 595 8.69 -2.59 -40.11
CA GLY A 595 8.02 -3.75 -40.69
C GLY A 595 7.09 -4.32 -39.62
N GLY A 596 5.79 -4.50 -39.81
CA GLY A 596 5.06 -4.60 -41.08
C GLY A 596 4.47 -6.01 -41.19
N GLY A 597 3.45 -6.30 -40.38
CA GLY A 597 2.85 -7.62 -40.30
C GLY A 597 1.48 -7.57 -39.64
N GLY A 598 0.42 -7.53 -40.46
CA GLY A 598 -0.96 -7.59 -40.02
C GLY A 598 -1.65 -8.88 -40.48
N GLY A 599 -2.71 -9.27 -39.77
CA GLY A 599 -3.52 -10.47 -40.03
C GLY A 599 -3.11 -11.69 -39.18
N GLY A 600 -4.03 -12.49 -38.64
CA GLY A 600 -5.49 -12.35 -38.61
C GLY A 600 -6.20 -13.62 -38.12
N PHE A 601 -7.41 -13.44 -37.57
CA PHE A 601 -8.55 -14.40 -37.46
C PHE A 601 -8.40 -15.86 -36.95
N GLY A 602 -9.40 -16.25 -36.13
CA GLY A 602 -9.70 -17.64 -35.69
C GLY A 602 -9.22 -17.90 -34.26
N GLY A 603 -10.05 -18.15 -33.23
CA GLY A 603 -11.24 -19.01 -33.18
C GLY A 603 -10.79 -20.43 -32.83
N GLY A 604 -11.19 -21.10 -31.74
CA GLY A 604 -12.13 -20.79 -30.67
C GLY A 604 -12.61 -22.09 -30.00
N GLY A 605 -12.84 -22.07 -28.67
CA GLY A 605 -13.66 -23.09 -27.98
C GLY A 605 -12.96 -24.11 -27.08
N ARG A 606 -13.65 -24.40 -25.96
CA ARG A 606 -13.44 -25.42 -24.90
C ARG A 606 -12.25 -25.15 -23.96
N ARG A 607 -12.45 -24.96 -22.64
CA ARG A 607 -13.11 -25.74 -21.55
C ARG A 607 -12.36 -27.00 -21.13
N ASP A 608 -12.39 -27.20 -19.81
CA ASP A 608 -11.78 -28.25 -18.99
C ASP A 608 -10.25 -28.17 -18.93
N GLY A 609 -9.57 -28.33 -17.78
CA GLY A 609 -10.07 -28.47 -16.41
C GLY A 609 -9.00 -29.08 -15.49
N GLY A 610 -8.70 -28.43 -14.36
CA GLY A 610 -7.73 -28.90 -13.35
C GLY A 610 -6.40 -28.12 -13.38
N GLY A 611 -5.72 -27.88 -12.24
CA GLY A 611 -6.07 -28.24 -10.86
C GLY A 611 -4.86 -28.75 -10.07
N GLY A 612 -4.20 -27.84 -9.34
CA GLY A 612 -2.97 -28.06 -8.55
C GLY A 612 -2.08 -26.81 -8.69
N GLY A 613 -1.59 -26.14 -7.64
CA GLY A 613 -1.25 -26.61 -6.29
C GLY A 613 0.21 -27.05 -6.28
N TYR A 614 1.13 -26.58 -5.44
CA TYR A 614 1.07 -25.71 -4.24
C TYR A 614 2.40 -24.94 -4.10
N GLY A 615 2.48 -23.90 -3.26
CA GLY A 615 3.77 -23.36 -2.81
C GLY A 615 3.78 -21.91 -2.33
N GLY A 616 3.13 -21.62 -1.19
CA GLY A 616 3.08 -20.28 -0.59
C GLY A 616 1.78 -20.06 0.17
#